data_AF-A0A846AP89-F1
#
_entry.id   AF-A0A846AP89-F1
#
_cell.length_a   1.000
_cell.length_b   1.000
_cell.length_c   1.000
_cell.angle_alpha   90.00
_cell.angle_beta   90.00
_cell.angle_gamma   90.00
#
_symmetry.space_group_name_H-M   'P 1'
#
loop_
_entity.id
_entity.type
_entity.pdbx_description
1 polymer ?
#
loop_
_entity_poly.entity_id
_entity_poly.type
_entity_poly.pdbx_seq_one_letter_code
_entity_poly.pdbx_strand_id
1 'polypeptide(L)' 'MSNAAKAYSTQLDSGEDYTLLNPVIGLIITDFEMFSGLDKIIYRFLLKEKDYLIDYPIYDIELVFVELPKFTK' A
#
# COMPACT_ATOMS: atom_id res chain seq x y z
N MET A 1 -3.27 -3.60 6.93
CA MET A 1 -1.83 -3.22 7.07
C MET A 1 -0.92 -4.37 7.52
N SER A 2 -1.31 -5.21 8.48
CA SER A 2 -0.43 -6.28 9.01
C SER A 2 0.18 -7.20 7.94
N ASN A 3 -0.60 -7.66 6.95
CA ASN A 3 -0.10 -8.59 5.93
C ASN A 3 0.93 -7.97 4.98
N ALA A 4 0.74 -6.72 4.56
CA ALA A 4 1.69 -6.02 3.68
C ALA A 4 3.01 -5.70 4.40
N ALA A 5 2.93 -5.18 5.63
CA ALA A 5 4.10 -4.92 6.46
C ALA A 5 4.86 -6.21 6.80
N LYS A 6 4.14 -7.31 7.06
CA LYS A 6 4.73 -8.63 7.31
C LYS A 6 5.42 -9.18 6.06
N ALA A 7 4.77 -9.10 4.89
CA ALA A 7 5.36 -9.55 3.62
C ALA A 7 6.62 -8.76 3.24
N TYR A 8 6.62 -7.44 3.46
CA TYR A 8 7.80 -6.59 3.26
C TYR A 8 8.91 -6.93 4.26
N SER A 9 8.57 -7.08 5.55
CA SER A 9 9.54 -7.45 6.59
C SER A 9 10.16 -8.83 6.38
N THR A 10 9.45 -9.78 5.75
CA THR A 10 9.98 -11.12 5.44
C THR A 10 10.89 -11.15 4.22
N GLN A 11 10.95 -10.08 3.43
CA GLN A 11 11.92 -9.95 2.32
C GLN A 11 13.27 -9.38 2.79
N LEU A 12 13.32 -8.86 4.02
CA LEU A 12 14.53 -8.31 4.62
C LEU A 12 15.27 -9.44 5.38
N ASP A 13 15.95 -10.33 4.65
CA ASP A 13 16.91 -11.23 5.31
C ASP A 13 18.15 -10.43 5.73
N SER A 14 18.65 -10.70 6.94
CA SER A 14 19.77 -9.94 7.50
C SER A 14 21.06 -10.24 6.73
N GLY A 15 21.42 -9.39 5.77
CA GLY A 15 22.73 -9.43 5.10
C GLY A 15 22.80 -9.21 3.60
N GLU A 16 21.71 -8.98 2.87
CA GLU A 16 21.78 -8.73 1.41
C GLU A 16 21.60 -7.26 1.01
N ASP A 17 22.18 -6.90 -0.14
CA ASP A 17 22.13 -5.57 -0.75
C ASP A 17 20.67 -5.09 -0.89
N TYR A 18 20.35 -4.01 -0.16
CA TYR A 18 19.01 -3.40 -0.06
C TYR A 18 18.42 -2.91 -1.39
N THR A 19 19.15 -3.00 -2.50
CA THR A 19 18.75 -2.56 -3.84
C THR A 19 17.89 -3.59 -4.61
N LEU A 20 17.66 -4.77 -4.04
CA LEU A 20 16.99 -5.92 -4.68
C LEU A 20 15.59 -6.25 -4.12
N LEU A 21 14.99 -5.36 -3.35
CA LEU A 21 13.61 -5.57 -2.89
C LEU A 21 12.66 -5.57 -4.09
N ASN A 22 11.97 -6.68 -4.30
CA ASN A 22 10.93 -6.76 -5.32
C ASN A 22 9.81 -5.79 -4.95
N PRO A 23 9.22 -5.06 -5.92
CA PRO A 23 8.11 -4.16 -5.62
C PRO A 23 6.97 -4.93 -4.92
N VAL A 24 6.63 -4.48 -3.72
CA VAL A 24 5.58 -5.05 -2.87
C VAL A 24 4.30 -4.27 -3.04
N ILE A 25 3.27 -4.95 -3.53
CA ILE A 25 1.91 -4.43 -3.57
C ILE A 25 1.17 -4.90 -2.32
N GLY A 26 0.96 -3.99 -1.38
CA GLY A 26 0.15 -4.24 -0.20
C GLY A 26 -1.33 -4.08 -0.51
N LEU A 27 -2.02 -5.19 -0.83
CA LEU A 27 -3.47 -5.21 -1.03
C LEU A 27 -4.23 -5.28 0.30
N ILE A 28 -5.15 -4.35 0.51
CA ILE A 28 -6.03 -4.27 1.68
C ILE A 28 -7.46 -4.17 1.19
N ILE A 29 -8.31 -5.09 1.65
CA ILE A 29 -9.74 -5.08 1.33
C ILE A 29 -10.49 -4.64 2.58
N THR A 30 -11.38 -3.66 2.44
CA THR A 30 -12.24 -3.15 3.51
C THR A 30 -13.71 -3.33 3.14
N ASP A 31 -14.58 -3.60 4.11
CA ASP A 31 -16.04 -3.71 3.94
C ASP A 31 -16.78 -2.43 4.38
N PHE A 32 -16.04 -1.34 4.49
CA PHE A 32 -16.49 -0.02 4.88
C PHE A 32 -15.83 1.04 4.00
N GLU A 33 -16.52 2.19 3.89
CA GLU A 33 -16.05 3.38 3.21
C GLU A 33 -14.90 4.00 4.02
N MET A 34 -13.70 4.07 3.44
CA MET A 34 -12.53 4.69 4.08
C MET A 34 -12.41 6.17 3.73
N PHE A 35 -12.76 6.55 2.49
CA PHE A 35 -12.60 7.92 2.01
C PHE A 35 -13.93 8.51 1.55
N SER A 36 -14.62 9.17 2.48
CA SER A 36 -15.91 9.79 2.18
C SER A 36 -15.80 10.90 1.15
N GLY A 37 -16.68 10.86 0.15
CA GLY A 37 -16.75 11.85 -0.93
C GLY A 37 -15.90 11.55 -2.16
N LEU A 38 -15.25 10.38 -2.22
CA LEU A 38 -14.59 9.89 -3.43
C LEU A 38 -15.41 8.74 -4.04
N ASP A 39 -15.81 8.87 -5.30
CA ASP A 39 -16.61 7.86 -6.03
C ASP A 39 -15.76 6.67 -6.54
N LYS A 40 -14.70 6.33 -5.81
CA LYS A 40 -13.76 5.26 -6.17
C LYS A 40 -13.85 4.13 -5.17
N ILE A 41 -13.79 2.90 -5.67
CA ILE A 41 -13.72 1.69 -4.83
C ILE A 41 -12.30 1.13 -4.73
N ILE A 42 -11.37 1.61 -5.58
CA ILE A 42 -9.95 1.20 -5.55
C ILE A 42 -9.09 2.45 -5.37
N TYR A 43 -8.24 2.43 -4.35
CA TYR A 43 -7.30 3.49 -4.03
C TYR A 43 -5.88 2.96 -4.07
N ARG A 44 -4.97 3.72 -4.68
CA ARG A 44 -3.55 3.40 -4.79
C ARG A 44 -2.75 4.52 -4.16
N PHE A 45 -1.92 4.19 -3.18
CA PHE A 45 -1.07 5.14 -2.46
C PHE A 45 0.39 4.85 -2.74
N LEU A 46 1.11 5.94 -3.01
CA LEU A 46 2.57 5.99 -3.16
C LEU A 46 3.17 6.70 -1.95
N LEU A 47 4.42 6.38 -1.63
CA LEU A 47 5.14 6.99 -0.53
C LEU A 47 5.71 8.36 -0.93
N LYS A 48 5.56 9.32 -0.01
CA LYS A 48 6.10 10.66 -0.13
C LYS A 48 6.75 11.07 1.19
N GLU A 49 7.81 11.86 1.09
CA GLU A 49 8.34 12.62 2.22
C GLU A 49 7.27 13.63 2.69
N LYS A 50 7.14 13.83 4.00
CA LYS A 50 5.97 14.46 4.62
C LYS A 50 5.95 15.98 4.47
N ASP A 51 7.10 16.63 4.58
CA ASP A 51 7.19 18.09 4.68
C ASP A 51 7.26 18.76 3.31
N TYR A 52 7.95 18.12 2.37
CA TYR A 52 8.21 18.64 1.02
C TYR A 52 7.45 17.87 -0.06
N LEU A 53 6.69 16.82 0.30
CA LEU A 53 5.90 15.97 -0.62
C LEU A 53 6.72 15.34 -1.76
N ILE A 54 8.03 15.21 -1.53
CA ILE A 54 8.98 14.64 -2.48
C ILE A 54 8.63 13.17 -2.66
N ASP A 55 8.52 12.74 -3.91
CA ASP A 55 8.32 11.34 -4.25
C ASP A 55 9.50 10.50 -3.76
N TYR A 56 9.20 9.41 -3.06
CA TYR A 56 10.23 8.43 -2.77
C TYR A 56 10.71 7.86 -4.12
N PRO A 57 12.01 7.95 -4.45
CA PRO A 57 12.50 7.67 -5.81
C PRO A 57 12.40 6.19 -6.19
N ILE A 58 12.18 5.32 -5.21
CA ILE A 58 12.01 3.88 -5.39
C ILE A 58 10.51 3.58 -5.24
N TYR A 59 9.89 3.06 -6.30
CA TYR A 59 8.48 2.63 -6.30
C TYR A 59 8.34 1.17 -5.88
N ASP A 60 9.13 0.76 -4.91
CA ASP A 60 9.18 -0.59 -4.35
C ASP A 60 8.01 -0.89 -3.41
N ILE A 61 7.22 0.10 -3.02
CA ILE A 61 6.03 -0.09 -2.18
C ILE A 61 4.83 0.67 -2.77
N GLU A 62 3.78 -0.08 -3.13
CA GLU A 62 2.45 0.46 -3.46
C GLU A 62 1.42 -0.11 -2.48
N LEU A 63 0.59 0.75 -1.89
CA LEU A 63 -0.54 0.33 -1.06
C LEU A 63 -1.82 0.45 -1.86
N VAL A 64 -2.51 -0.68 -2.05
CA VAL A 64 -3.77 -0.74 -2.78
C VAL A 64 -4.89 -1.06 -1.80
N PHE A 65 -5.88 -0.17 -1.69
CA PHE A 65 -7.08 -0.39 -0.92
C PHE A 65 -8.26 -0.65 -1.84
N VAL A 66 -9.05 -1.67 -1.53
CA VAL A 66 -10.28 -2.01 -2.24
C VAL A 66 -11.42 -1.97 -1.23
N GLU A 67 -12.32 -1.01 -1.42
CA GLU A 67 -13.56 -0.91 -0.66
C GLU A 67 -14.60 -1.82 -1.31
N LEU A 68 -15.14 -2.76 -0.55
CA LEU A 68 -16.28 -3.58 -0.93
C LEU A 68 -17.55 -2.88 -0.42
N PRO A 69 -18.26 -2.10 -1.27
CA PRO A 69 -19.57 -1.60 -0.87
C PRO A 69 -20.44 -2.81 -0.55
N LYS A 70 -21.10 -2.77 0.62
CA LYS A 70 -22.03 -3.83 1.00
C LYS A 70 -23.07 -3.95 -0.10
N PHE A 71 -23.21 -5.15 -0.68
CA PHE A 71 -24.24 -5.41 -1.68
C PHE A 71 -25.60 -5.12 -1.05
N THR A 72 -26.17 -3.96 -1.37
CA THR A 72 -27.59 -3.68 -1.11
C THR A 72 -28.36 -4.52 -2.10
N LYS A 73 -29.05 -5.54 -1.58
CA LYS A 73 -29.92 -6.45 -2.31
C LYS A 73 -31.09 -5.73 -2.97
#